data_AF-A0A6J4CXX6-F1
#
_entry.id   AF-A0A6J4CXX6-F1
#
_cell.length_a   1.000
_cell.length_b   1.000
_cell.length_c   1.000
_cell.angle_alpha   90.00
_cell.angle_beta   90.00
_cell.angle_gamma   90.00
#
_symmetry.space_group_name_H-M   'P 1'
#
loop_
_entity.id
_entity.type
_entity.pdbx_description
1 polymer ?
#
loop_
_entity_poly.entity_id
_entity_poly.type
_entity_poly.pdbx_seq_one_letter_code
_entity_poly.pdbx_strand_id
1 'polypeptide(L)'
;MSNPPYSKSWIGKDDPLLINDTRFSPASVLAPKSKADLAFTLHMLSWLSNKGTAAIVQYPGVLDRGGAEAKIRSYLVDRNFIDAIIALPSDLFFGTNIATAIVVLKKSRGDDKVLFIDAKEEYTREGIKNKLGKSHIEKIVKVYENREQIAHFSTLASIEQIKENGYNLSAERYVLAKENTEKIDIKALNTEIANIVARQTQLREGLEALLGQLG
;
A
#
# COMPACT_ATOMS: atom_id res chain seq x y z
N MET A 1 -8.94 14.94 -5.08
CA MET A 1 -8.92 13.47 -4.86
C MET A 1 -8.57 12.79 -6.16
N SER A 2 -8.00 11.58 -6.13
CA SER A 2 -7.71 10.82 -7.35
C SER A 2 -7.75 9.32 -7.10
N ASN A 3 -8.09 8.56 -8.16
CA ASN A 3 -7.92 7.11 -8.25
C ASN A 3 -7.11 6.81 -9.53
N PRO A 4 -5.78 7.04 -9.52
CA PRO A 4 -4.95 6.82 -10.68
C PRO A 4 -4.90 5.34 -11.09
N PRO A 5 -4.66 5.03 -12.38
CA PRO A 5 -4.52 3.65 -12.83
C PRO A 5 -3.31 2.98 -12.15
N TYR A 6 -3.56 1.80 -11.57
CA TYR A 6 -2.58 1.11 -10.75
C TYR A 6 -1.41 0.56 -11.56
N SER A 7 -0.19 0.87 -11.10
CA SER A 7 1.08 0.40 -11.67
C SER A 7 1.14 0.53 -13.19
N LYS A 8 0.62 1.65 -13.71
CA LYS A 8 0.69 1.99 -15.13
C LYS A 8 2.15 2.23 -15.52
N SER A 9 2.59 1.62 -16.63
CA SER A 9 3.88 1.95 -17.23
C SER A 9 3.92 3.38 -17.73
N TRP A 10 5.07 4.03 -17.60
CA TRP A 10 5.30 5.42 -18.00
C TRP A 10 6.74 5.65 -18.43
N ILE A 11 7.03 6.80 -19.04
CA ILE A 11 8.35 7.12 -19.60
C ILE A 11 9.44 7.16 -18.52
N GLY A 12 9.14 7.75 -17.35
CA GLY A 12 10.03 7.79 -16.19
C GLY A 12 11.44 8.23 -16.56
N LYS A 13 12.44 7.45 -16.13
CA LYS A 13 13.86 7.75 -16.35
C LYS A 13 14.33 7.80 -17.81
N ASP A 14 13.53 7.36 -18.78
CA ASP A 14 13.89 7.46 -20.19
C ASP A 14 13.75 8.90 -20.71
N ASP A 15 12.99 9.76 -20.01
CA ASP A 15 12.97 11.18 -20.26
C ASP A 15 13.92 11.88 -19.27
N PRO A 16 15.10 12.35 -19.74
CA PRO A 16 16.11 12.95 -18.87
C PRO A 16 15.66 14.29 -18.27
N LEU A 17 14.60 14.92 -18.79
CA LEU A 17 14.10 16.19 -18.25
C LEU A 17 13.34 15.98 -16.94
N LEU A 18 12.74 14.79 -16.74
CA LEU A 18 11.87 14.53 -15.60
C LEU A 18 12.60 14.52 -14.26
N ILE A 19 13.89 14.18 -14.22
CA ILE A 19 14.65 14.20 -12.96
C ILE A 19 14.80 15.63 -12.39
N ASN A 20 14.78 16.64 -13.26
CA ASN A 20 14.88 18.05 -12.91
C ASN A 20 13.51 18.74 -12.81
N ASP A 21 12.44 18.06 -13.21
CA ASP A 21 11.08 18.58 -13.09
C ASP A 21 10.74 18.85 -11.63
N THR A 22 10.27 20.06 -11.33
CA THR A 22 9.91 20.52 -9.97
C THR A 22 8.94 19.60 -9.23
N ARG A 23 8.16 18.79 -9.96
CA ARG A 23 7.23 17.80 -9.40
C ARG A 23 7.95 16.61 -8.78
N PHE A 24 9.12 16.24 -9.30
CA PHE A 24 9.83 15.01 -8.95
C PHE A 24 11.21 15.24 -8.34
N SER A 25 11.90 16.30 -8.75
CA SER A 25 13.25 16.64 -8.28
C SER A 25 13.40 16.72 -6.77
N PRO A 26 12.40 17.16 -5.96
CA PRO A 26 12.54 17.16 -4.51
C PRO A 26 12.74 15.76 -3.89
N ALA A 27 12.20 14.71 -4.51
CA ALA A 27 12.39 13.32 -4.08
C ALA A 27 13.72 12.72 -4.58
N SER A 28 14.44 13.43 -5.46
CA SER A 28 15.75 13.06 -6.05
C SER A 28 15.78 11.74 -6.85
N VAL A 29 14.66 11.04 -6.97
CA VAL A 29 14.50 9.84 -7.80
C VAL A 29 13.13 9.84 -8.46
N LEU A 30 13.03 9.17 -9.61
CA LEU A 30 11.77 8.94 -10.30
C LEU A 30 11.16 7.60 -9.87
N ALA A 31 9.83 7.52 -9.88
CA ALA A 31 9.16 6.23 -9.71
C ALA A 31 9.60 5.24 -10.82
N PRO A 32 9.58 3.92 -10.55
CA PRO A 32 9.96 2.93 -11.55
C PRO A 32 9.12 3.04 -12.83
N LYS A 33 9.71 2.80 -14.01
CA LYS A 33 9.01 2.88 -15.31
C LYS A 33 7.76 2.00 -15.40
N SER A 34 7.75 0.86 -14.72
CA SER A 34 6.61 -0.04 -14.67
C SER A 34 5.54 0.36 -13.65
N LYS A 35 5.76 1.41 -12.85
CA LYS A 35 4.92 1.79 -11.70
C LYS A 35 4.84 3.31 -11.54
N ALA A 36 3.86 3.94 -12.18
CA ALA A 36 3.63 5.37 -12.09
C ALA A 36 2.95 5.85 -10.77
N ASP A 37 2.58 4.94 -9.87
CA ASP A 37 1.75 5.22 -8.70
C ASP A 37 2.27 6.39 -7.83
N LEU A 38 3.56 6.36 -7.48
CA LEU A 38 4.19 7.43 -6.71
C LEU A 38 4.54 8.67 -7.57
N ALA A 39 4.64 8.54 -8.89
CA ALA A 39 4.74 9.71 -9.77
C ALA A 39 3.42 10.52 -9.75
N PHE A 40 2.27 9.85 -9.76
CA PHE A 40 0.98 10.51 -9.55
C PHE A 40 0.89 11.17 -8.17
N THR A 41 1.39 10.50 -7.12
CA THR A 41 1.43 11.05 -5.76
C THR A 41 2.24 12.34 -5.70
N LEU A 42 3.46 12.34 -6.24
CA LEU A 42 4.32 13.52 -6.32
C LEU A 42 3.71 14.63 -7.19
N HIS A 43 3.08 14.26 -8.31
CA HIS A 43 2.35 15.21 -9.14
C HIS A 43 1.24 15.91 -8.36
N MET A 44 0.38 15.17 -7.65
CA MET A 44 -0.69 15.76 -6.84
C MET A 44 -0.15 16.61 -5.68
N LEU A 45 0.91 16.15 -5.03
CA LEU A 45 1.59 16.94 -3.99
C LEU A 45 2.09 18.28 -4.55
N SER A 46 2.67 18.31 -5.76
CA SER A 46 3.21 19.55 -6.34
C SER A 46 2.15 20.65 -6.47
N TRP A 47 0.93 20.29 -6.89
CA TRP A 47 -0.20 21.20 -7.08
C TRP A 47 -1.02 21.48 -5.80
N LEU A 48 -0.75 20.75 -4.71
CA LEU A 48 -1.47 20.93 -3.45
C LEU A 48 -1.10 22.28 -2.83
N SER A 49 -2.08 23.07 -2.37
CA SER A 49 -1.80 24.30 -1.61
C SER A 49 -1.35 23.99 -0.18
N ASN A 50 -0.76 24.96 0.53
CA ASN A 50 -0.33 24.77 1.93
C ASN A 50 -1.49 24.46 2.90
N LYS A 51 -2.72 24.86 2.55
CA LYS A 51 -3.94 24.55 3.32
C LYS A 51 -4.74 23.38 2.71
N GLY A 52 -4.28 22.83 1.60
CA GLY A 52 -4.97 21.78 0.86
C GLY A 52 -4.79 20.41 1.47
N THR A 53 -5.74 19.52 1.19
CA THR A 53 -5.65 18.08 1.49
C THR A 53 -5.86 17.31 0.20
N ALA A 54 -4.99 16.33 -0.08
CA ALA A 54 -5.20 15.36 -1.15
C ALA A 54 -5.50 14.00 -0.54
N ALA A 55 -6.50 13.29 -1.09
CA ALA A 55 -6.76 11.89 -0.81
C ALA A 55 -6.63 11.11 -2.11
N ILE A 56 -5.80 10.07 -2.09
CA ILE A 56 -5.39 9.33 -3.28
C ILE A 56 -5.61 7.84 -3.02
N VAL A 57 -6.45 7.20 -3.83
CA VAL A 57 -6.58 5.74 -3.80
C VAL A 57 -5.35 5.15 -4.50
N GLN A 58 -4.71 4.19 -3.86
CA GLN A 58 -3.45 3.59 -4.29
C GLN A 58 -3.51 2.07 -4.18
N TYR A 59 -2.72 1.42 -5.04
CA TYR A 59 -2.42 0.00 -4.88
C TYR A 59 -1.54 -0.21 -3.63
N PRO A 60 -1.82 -1.19 -2.74
CA PRO A 60 -1.15 -1.32 -1.45
C PRO A 60 0.38 -1.43 -1.53
N GLY A 61 0.92 -2.05 -2.59
CA GLY A 61 2.37 -2.18 -2.74
C GLY A 61 3.14 -0.85 -2.84
N VAL A 62 2.48 0.30 -3.06
CA VAL A 62 3.18 1.59 -2.98
C VAL A 62 3.71 1.87 -1.57
N LEU A 63 3.13 1.23 -0.55
CA LEU A 63 3.38 1.48 0.86
C LEU A 63 4.65 0.77 1.37
N ASP A 64 5.12 -0.30 0.71
CA ASP A 64 6.20 -1.15 1.22
C ASP A 64 7.30 -1.46 0.20
N ARG A 65 7.05 -1.32 -1.11
CA ARG A 65 8.04 -1.68 -2.14
C ARG A 65 9.36 -0.93 -1.98
N GLY A 66 10.47 -1.64 -2.15
CA GLY A 66 11.82 -1.12 -1.97
C GLY A 66 12.32 -0.20 -3.10
N GLY A 67 13.63 0.06 -3.11
CA GLY A 67 14.30 0.79 -4.19
C GLY A 67 13.89 2.26 -4.28
N ALA A 68 13.57 2.73 -5.50
CA ALA A 68 13.19 4.13 -5.74
C ALA A 68 11.91 4.53 -4.98
N GLU A 69 10.96 3.61 -4.82
CA GLU A 69 9.71 3.90 -4.11
C GLU A 69 9.93 4.12 -2.61
N ALA A 70 10.86 3.38 -1.99
CA ALA A 70 11.25 3.60 -0.61
C ALA A 70 11.88 5.00 -0.39
N LYS A 71 12.70 5.46 -1.33
CA LYS A 71 13.28 6.82 -1.31
C LYS A 71 12.22 7.92 -1.49
N ILE A 72 11.22 7.68 -2.34
CA ILE A 72 10.10 8.62 -2.48
C ILE A 72 9.28 8.65 -1.19
N ARG A 73 9.00 7.49 -0.58
CA ARG A 73 8.30 7.44 0.72
C ARG A 73 9.09 8.13 1.82
N SER A 74 10.41 7.95 1.89
CA SER A 74 11.23 8.66 2.87
C SER A 74 11.10 10.17 2.71
N TYR A 75 11.20 10.68 1.48
CA TYR A 75 10.94 12.10 1.21
C TYR A 75 9.54 12.56 1.68
N LEU A 76 8.49 11.80 1.38
CA LEU A 76 7.12 12.16 1.78
C LEU A 76 6.94 12.18 3.31
N VAL A 77 7.56 11.23 4.01
CA VAL A 77 7.51 11.10 5.48
C VAL A 77 8.37 12.19 6.14
N ASP A 78 9.63 12.33 5.73
CA ASP A 78 10.60 13.27 6.32
C ASP A 78 10.16 14.73 6.17
N ARG A 79 9.42 15.04 5.10
CA ARG A 79 8.85 16.36 4.85
C ARG A 79 7.48 16.57 5.52
N ASN A 80 7.05 15.62 6.33
CA ASN A 80 5.79 15.66 7.05
C ASN A 80 4.55 15.78 6.13
N PHE A 81 4.58 15.14 4.95
CA PHE A 81 3.50 15.25 3.96
C PHE A 81 2.41 14.18 4.08
N ILE A 82 2.70 13.02 4.66
CA ILE A 82 1.73 11.92 4.82
C ILE A 82 0.85 12.15 6.04
N ASP A 83 -0.41 12.53 5.87
CA ASP A 83 -1.34 12.77 6.98
C ASP A 83 -1.90 11.51 7.61
N ALA A 84 -2.33 10.60 6.74
CA ALA A 84 -2.92 9.33 7.13
C ALA A 84 -2.76 8.28 6.02
N ILE A 85 -2.75 7.02 6.42
CA ILE A 85 -2.87 5.85 5.55
C ILE A 85 -4.09 5.05 5.99
N ILE A 86 -5.01 4.80 5.06
CA ILE A 86 -6.24 4.05 5.32
C ILE A 86 -6.23 2.80 4.46
N ALA A 87 -5.98 1.63 5.04
CA ALA A 87 -6.09 0.36 4.33
C ALA A 87 -7.57 0.00 4.17
N LEU A 88 -8.00 -0.27 2.94
CA LEU A 88 -9.38 -0.59 2.61
C LEU A 88 -9.56 -2.10 2.36
N PRO A 89 -10.80 -2.61 2.46
CA PRO A 89 -11.12 -3.98 2.11
C PRO A 89 -10.68 -4.36 0.69
N SER A 90 -10.40 -5.64 0.48
CA SER A 90 -10.33 -6.25 -0.85
C SER A 90 -11.71 -6.27 -1.51
N ASP A 91 -11.78 -6.63 -2.79
CA ASP A 91 -13.04 -6.83 -3.53
C ASP A 91 -13.99 -5.61 -3.56
N LEU A 92 -13.51 -4.39 -3.32
CA LEU A 92 -14.34 -3.18 -3.40
C LEU A 92 -14.61 -2.72 -4.84
N PHE A 93 -13.66 -2.92 -5.74
CA PHE A 93 -13.72 -2.39 -7.10
C PHE A 93 -14.19 -3.45 -8.11
N PHE A 94 -14.93 -2.99 -9.12
CA PHE A 94 -15.30 -3.84 -10.25
C PHE A 94 -14.07 -4.18 -11.10
N GLY A 95 -14.03 -5.40 -11.65
CA GLY A 95 -12.96 -5.86 -12.54
C GLY A 95 -11.65 -6.25 -11.84
N THR A 96 -11.56 -6.19 -10.51
CA THR A 96 -10.38 -6.62 -9.76
C THR A 96 -10.74 -7.05 -8.32
N ASN A 97 -9.92 -7.91 -7.72
CA ASN A 97 -10.09 -8.38 -6.33
C ASN A 97 -9.01 -7.81 -5.40
N ILE A 98 -8.19 -6.89 -5.88
CA ILE A 98 -7.13 -6.28 -5.07
C ILE A 98 -7.71 -5.49 -3.89
N ALA A 99 -7.00 -5.52 -2.78
CA ALA A 99 -7.11 -4.48 -1.75
C ALA A 99 -6.56 -3.15 -2.28
N THR A 100 -6.97 -2.07 -1.64
CA THR A 100 -6.52 -0.70 -1.94
C THR A 100 -6.25 0.05 -0.65
N ALA A 101 -5.52 1.16 -0.74
CA ALA A 101 -5.33 2.05 0.39
C ALA A 101 -5.56 3.50 -0.03
N ILE A 102 -5.97 4.35 0.89
CA ILE A 102 -6.01 5.79 0.69
C ILE A 102 -4.78 6.39 1.35
N VAL A 103 -3.99 7.12 0.58
CA VAL A 103 -2.92 7.98 1.08
C VAL A 103 -3.46 9.40 1.16
N VAL A 104 -3.46 9.96 2.36
CA VAL A 104 -3.86 11.35 2.61
C VAL A 104 -2.62 12.22 2.72
N LEU A 105 -2.55 13.30 1.95
CA LEU A 105 -1.44 14.26 1.94
C LEU A 105 -1.87 15.64 2.41
N LYS A 106 -1.00 16.30 3.18
CA LYS A 106 -1.10 17.73 3.54
C LYS A 106 0.28 18.36 3.55
N LYS A 107 0.42 19.58 3.04
CA LYS A 107 1.70 20.32 3.05
C LYS A 107 2.03 21.01 4.36
N SER A 108 1.01 21.33 5.15
CA SER A 108 1.15 21.97 6.46
C SER A 108 0.28 21.23 7.48
N ARG A 109 0.90 20.79 8.57
CA ARG A 109 0.27 20.03 9.65
C ARG A 109 0.84 20.51 10.98
N GLY A 110 0.00 20.59 12.01
CA GLY A 110 0.42 20.95 13.37
C GLY A 110 0.95 19.77 14.20
N ASP A 111 0.79 18.55 13.67
CA ASP A 111 1.25 17.28 14.25
C ASP A 111 2.18 16.61 13.24
N ASP A 112 3.15 15.83 13.72
CA ASP A 112 4.12 15.09 12.91
C ASP A 112 3.79 13.60 12.80
N LYS A 113 2.81 13.11 13.57
CA LYS A 113 2.39 11.72 13.51
C LYS A 113 1.60 11.41 12.25
N VAL A 114 1.72 10.17 11.79
CA VAL A 114 0.88 9.62 10.72
C VAL A 114 -0.18 8.74 11.34
N LEU A 115 -1.45 8.96 10.96
CA LEU A 115 -2.55 8.10 11.38
C LEU A 115 -2.65 6.90 10.44
N PHE A 116 -2.51 5.71 10.99
CA PHE A 116 -2.79 4.46 10.29
C PHE A 116 -4.17 3.97 10.69
N ILE A 117 -5.03 3.68 9.70
CA ILE A 117 -6.33 3.06 9.89
C ILE A 117 -6.35 1.76 9.10
N ASP A 118 -6.58 0.64 9.79
CA ASP A 118 -6.85 -0.65 9.17
C ASP A 118 -8.36 -0.88 9.09
N ALA A 119 -8.94 -0.53 7.94
CA ALA A 119 -10.36 -0.70 7.65
C ALA A 119 -10.62 -1.93 6.78
N LYS A 120 -9.68 -2.88 6.67
CA LYS A 120 -9.84 -4.08 5.80
C LYS A 120 -11.09 -4.91 6.12
N GLU A 121 -11.52 -4.90 7.37
CA GLU A 121 -12.73 -5.61 7.86
C GLU A 121 -14.02 -4.76 7.81
N GLU A 122 -13.95 -3.51 7.35
CA GLU A 122 -15.08 -2.59 7.34
C GLU A 122 -15.92 -2.73 6.07
N TYR A 123 -16.57 -3.88 5.88
CA TYR A 123 -17.41 -4.11 4.71
C TYR A 123 -18.62 -4.99 5.01
N THR A 124 -19.63 -4.87 4.15
CA THR A 124 -20.67 -5.88 4.03
C THR A 124 -20.43 -6.64 2.73
N ARG A 125 -20.48 -7.98 2.80
CA ARG A 125 -20.35 -8.81 1.60
C ARG A 125 -21.65 -8.75 0.79
N GLU A 126 -21.57 -8.28 -0.44
CA GLU A 126 -22.66 -8.29 -1.42
C GLU A 126 -22.25 -9.17 -2.61
N GLY A 127 -22.62 -10.45 -2.56
CA GLY A 127 -22.21 -11.44 -3.55
C GLY A 127 -20.70 -11.69 -3.54
N ILE A 128 -20.05 -11.48 -4.68
CA ILE A 128 -18.59 -11.61 -4.83
C ILE A 128 -17.81 -10.33 -4.49
N LYS A 129 -18.51 -9.23 -4.15
CA LYS A 129 -17.89 -7.94 -3.86
C LYS A 129 -18.13 -7.51 -2.43
N ASN A 130 -17.17 -6.76 -1.91
CA ASN A 130 -17.28 -6.10 -0.63
C ASN A 130 -17.84 -4.69 -0.88
N LYS A 131 -18.67 -4.21 0.06
CA LYS A 131 -19.22 -2.86 0.00
C LYS A 131 -18.94 -2.11 1.28
N LEU A 132 -18.40 -0.91 1.11
CA LEU A 132 -18.26 0.07 2.17
C LEU A 132 -19.63 0.73 2.41
N GLY A 133 -20.36 0.25 3.41
CA GLY A 133 -21.64 0.82 3.82
C GLY A 133 -21.48 2.19 4.48
N LYS A 134 -22.61 2.89 4.67
CA LYS A 134 -22.62 4.23 5.28
C LYS A 134 -22.01 4.24 6.69
N SER A 135 -22.35 3.26 7.53
CA SER A 135 -21.81 3.10 8.89
C SER A 135 -20.30 2.89 8.91
N HIS A 136 -19.76 2.11 7.96
CA HIS A 136 -18.32 1.88 7.82
C HIS A 136 -17.60 3.17 7.47
N ILE A 137 -18.12 3.92 6.50
CA ILE A 137 -17.58 5.22 6.08
C ILE A 137 -17.59 6.20 7.25
N GLU A 138 -18.71 6.34 7.95
CA GLU A 138 -18.85 7.24 9.10
C GLU A 138 -17.86 6.91 10.21
N LYS A 139 -17.64 5.61 10.50
CA LYS A 139 -16.63 5.16 11.46
C LYS A 139 -15.22 5.57 11.03
N ILE A 140 -14.83 5.28 9.78
CA ILE A 140 -13.49 5.62 9.26
C ILE A 140 -13.26 7.13 9.29
N VAL A 141 -14.24 7.91 8.83
CA VAL A 141 -14.17 9.38 8.79
C VAL A 141 -14.06 9.95 10.19
N LYS A 142 -14.89 9.50 11.13
CA LYS A 142 -14.84 9.95 12.52
C LYS A 142 -13.47 9.69 13.16
N VAL A 143 -12.92 8.49 12.95
CA VAL A 143 -11.60 8.13 13.48
C VAL A 143 -10.50 8.99 12.86
N TYR A 144 -10.60 9.28 11.55
CA TYR A 144 -9.67 10.19 10.87
C TYR A 144 -9.76 11.63 11.39
N GLU A 145 -10.97 12.19 11.51
CA GLU A 145 -11.21 13.57 11.96
C GLU A 145 -10.71 13.80 13.38
N ASN A 146 -10.99 12.85 14.28
CA ASN A 146 -10.60 12.93 15.68
C ASN A 146 -9.18 12.42 15.96
N ARG A 147 -8.50 11.83 14.95
CA ARG A 147 -7.23 11.11 15.09
C ARG A 147 -7.25 10.10 16.24
N GLU A 148 -8.38 9.40 16.38
CA GLU A 148 -8.60 8.42 17.45
C GLU A 148 -7.70 7.21 17.28
N GLN A 149 -7.12 6.73 18.38
CA GLN A 149 -6.41 5.45 18.43
C GLN A 149 -7.34 4.39 19.00
N ILE A 150 -7.66 3.40 18.18
CA ILE A 150 -8.58 2.32 18.54
C ILE A 150 -7.84 1.00 18.36
N ALA A 151 -7.81 0.18 19.41
CA ALA A 151 -7.17 -1.12 19.38
C ALA A 151 -7.64 -1.93 18.15
N HIS A 152 -6.66 -2.47 17.42
CA HIS A 152 -6.87 -3.26 16.19
C HIS A 152 -7.55 -2.54 15.03
N PHE A 153 -7.65 -1.21 15.07
CA PHE A 153 -8.29 -0.44 14.01
C PHE A 153 -7.49 0.80 13.61
N SER A 154 -6.92 1.53 14.56
CA SER A 154 -6.13 2.72 14.24
C SER A 154 -5.00 2.98 15.24
N THR A 155 -3.92 3.57 14.77
CA THR A 155 -2.74 3.90 15.59
C THR A 155 -2.05 5.13 15.01
N LEU A 156 -1.51 5.99 15.88
CA LEU A 156 -0.65 7.10 15.50
C LEU A 156 0.80 6.67 15.60
N ALA A 157 1.55 6.71 14.50
CA ALA A 157 2.98 6.46 14.53
C ALA A 157 3.78 7.75 14.32
N SER A 158 4.84 7.90 15.10
CA SER A 158 5.85 8.96 14.92
C SER A 158 6.67 8.74 13.65
N ILE A 159 7.31 9.80 13.17
CA ILE A 159 8.23 9.74 12.03
C ILE A 159 9.39 8.78 12.34
N GLU A 160 9.87 8.75 13.59
CA GLU A 160 10.95 7.89 14.06
C GLU A 160 10.58 6.41 13.96
N GLN A 161 9.38 6.03 14.43
CA GLN A 161 8.87 4.66 14.29
C GLN A 161 8.75 4.25 12.80
N ILE A 162 8.36 5.18 11.92
CA ILE A 162 8.27 4.90 10.49
C ILE A 162 9.66 4.70 9.88
N LYS A 163 10.66 5.48 10.31
CA LYS A 163 12.06 5.33 9.91
C LYS A 163 12.65 3.99 10.33
N GLU A 164 12.41 3.59 11.58
CA GLU A 164 12.83 2.27 12.11
C GLU A 164 12.21 1.12 11.31
N ASN A 165 10.99 1.31 10.80
CA ASN A 165 10.32 0.37 9.91
C ASN A 165 10.71 0.52 8.43
N GLY A 166 11.80 1.22 8.12
CA GLY A 166 12.33 1.35 6.76
C GLY A 166 11.39 2.12 5.81
N TYR A 167 10.62 3.07 6.35
CA TYR A 167 9.59 3.81 5.63
C TYR A 167 8.51 2.92 5.02
N ASN A 168 8.23 1.77 5.63
CA ASN A 168 7.06 0.97 5.33
C ASN A 168 5.81 1.67 5.89
N LEU A 169 4.83 1.94 5.04
CA LEU A 169 3.59 2.64 5.37
C LEU A 169 2.36 1.71 5.37
N SER A 170 2.54 0.40 5.33
CA SER A 170 1.43 -0.56 5.43
C SER A 170 0.82 -0.51 6.84
N ALA A 171 -0.51 -0.35 6.93
CA ALA A 171 -1.20 -0.18 8.22
C ALA A 171 -0.96 -1.36 9.18
N GLU A 172 -0.83 -2.57 8.66
CA GLU A 172 -0.52 -3.80 9.43
C GLU A 172 0.83 -3.77 10.17
N ARG A 173 1.73 -2.84 9.81
CA ARG A 173 2.99 -2.66 10.54
C ARG A 173 2.80 -1.90 11.86
N TYR A 174 1.69 -1.18 12.01
CA TYR A 174 1.43 -0.26 13.12
C TYR A 174 0.18 -0.64 13.91
N VAL A 175 -0.86 -1.13 13.23
CA VAL A 175 -2.10 -1.57 13.84
C VAL A 175 -1.97 -3.05 14.20
N LEU A 176 -1.96 -3.36 15.49
CA LEU A 176 -1.89 -4.73 15.97
C LEU A 176 -3.12 -5.51 15.49
N ALA A 177 -2.90 -6.62 14.77
CA ALA A 177 -3.99 -7.51 14.40
C ALA A 177 -4.71 -8.03 15.66
N LYS A 178 -6.01 -8.32 15.55
CA LYS A 178 -6.69 -9.12 16.57
C LYS A 178 -6.01 -10.48 16.62
N GLU A 179 -5.67 -10.95 17.81
CA GLU A 179 -5.20 -12.33 17.96
C GLU A 179 -6.34 -13.27 17.56
N ASN A 180 -6.31 -13.76 16.32
CA ASN A 180 -7.08 -14.93 15.96
C ASN A 180 -6.33 -16.13 16.51
N THR A 181 -6.74 -16.63 17.67
CA THR A 181 -6.40 -17.97 18.16
C THR A 181 -7.07 -19.04 17.29
N GLU A 182 -6.98 -18.95 15.97
CA GLU A 182 -7.15 -20.13 15.14
C GLU A 182 -5.86 -20.94 15.31
N LYS A 183 -5.96 -22.08 15.99
CA LYS A 183 -4.86 -23.03 16.10
C LYS A 183 -4.50 -23.48 14.68
N ILE A 184 -3.49 -22.87 14.09
CA ILE A 184 -2.89 -23.38 12.85
C ILE A 184 -2.38 -24.78 13.18
N ASP A 185 -2.97 -25.80 12.55
CA ASP A 185 -2.44 -27.15 12.64
C ASP A 185 -1.13 -27.20 11.85
N ILE A 186 -0.02 -27.01 12.57
CA ILE A 186 1.34 -27.05 12.03
C ILE A 186 1.59 -28.37 11.29
N LYS A 187 0.97 -29.48 11.72
CA LYS A 187 1.13 -30.77 11.04
C LYS A 187 0.41 -30.77 9.69
N ALA A 188 -0.81 -30.25 9.63
CA ALA A 188 -1.54 -30.12 8.38
C ALA A 188 -0.79 -29.23 7.39
N LEU A 189 -0.29 -28.07 7.85
CA LEU A 189 0.46 -27.14 7.02
C LEU A 189 1.78 -27.74 6.50
N ASN A 190 2.55 -28.42 7.36
CA ASN A 190 3.78 -29.09 6.93
C ASN A 190 3.52 -30.22 5.92
N THR A 191 2.39 -30.92 6.06
CA THR A 191 1.96 -31.95 5.10
C THR A 191 1.64 -31.31 3.75
N GLU A 192 0.94 -30.18 3.75
CA GLU A 192 0.63 -29.44 2.53
C GLU A 192 1.90 -28.91 1.84
N ILE A 193 2.83 -28.33 2.60
CA ILE A 193 4.14 -27.88 2.09
C ILE A 193 4.90 -29.06 1.45
N ALA A 194 4.96 -30.21 2.11
CA ALA A 194 5.64 -31.39 1.57
C ALA A 194 5.01 -31.86 0.25
N ASN A 195 3.68 -31.85 0.14
CA ASN A 195 2.97 -32.20 -1.08
C ASN A 195 3.25 -31.21 -2.23
N ILE A 196 3.28 -29.91 -1.93
CA ILE A 196 3.60 -28.87 -2.91
C ILE A 196 5.02 -29.06 -3.44
N VAL A 197 5.99 -29.32 -2.56
CA VAL A 197 7.39 -29.55 -2.95
C VAL A 197 7.51 -30.81 -3.81
N ALA A 198 6.88 -31.92 -3.43
CA ALA A 198 6.89 -33.15 -4.22
C ALA A 198 6.32 -32.94 -5.63
N ARG A 199 5.21 -32.21 -5.73
CA ARG A 199 4.60 -31.86 -7.02
C ARG A 199 5.50 -30.95 -7.87
N GLN A 200 6.20 -30.01 -7.25
CA GLN A 200 7.17 -29.15 -7.94
C GLN A 200 8.33 -29.97 -8.53
N THR A 201 8.82 -30.98 -7.81
CA THR A 201 9.87 -31.89 -8.29
C THR A 201 9.40 -32.70 -9.49
N GLN A 202 8.21 -33.33 -9.41
CA GLN A 202 7.65 -34.08 -10.54
C GLN A 202 7.48 -33.23 -11.80
N LEU A 203 7.02 -31.98 -11.64
CA LEU A 203 6.87 -31.06 -12.77
C LEU A 203 8.22 -30.70 -13.39
N ARG A 204 9.28 -30.55 -12.60
CA ARG A 204 10.63 -30.28 -13.11
C ARG A 204 11.19 -31.48 -13.88
N GLU A 205 11.07 -32.68 -13.32
CA GLU A 205 11.50 -33.92 -13.99
C GLU A 205 10.78 -34.13 -15.33
N GLY A 206 9.46 -33.88 -15.37
CA GLY A 206 8.70 -33.95 -16.62
C GLY A 206 9.16 -32.93 -17.66
N LEU A 207 9.58 -31.74 -17.22
CA LEU A 207 10.09 -30.69 -18.10
C LEU A 207 11.47 -31.04 -18.67
N GLU A 208 12.36 -31.60 -17.86
CA GLU A 208 13.66 -32.11 -18.31
C GLU A 208 13.52 -33.26 -19.30
N ALA A 209 12.58 -34.19 -19.06
CA ALA A 209 12.31 -35.31 -19.97
C ALA A 209 11.82 -34.84 -21.35
N LEU A 210 10.95 -33.82 -21.41
CA LEU A 210 10.49 -33.23 -22.66
C LEU A 210 11.61 -32.50 -23.41
N LEU A 211 12.46 -31.76 -22.70
CA LEU A 211 13.62 -31.09 -23.29
C LEU A 211 14.63 -32.08 -23.88
N GLY A 212 14.84 -33.22 -23.21
CA GLY A 212 15.72 -34.29 -23.69
C GLY A 212 15.21 -35.03 -24.94
N GLN A 213 13.93 -34.92 -25.28
CA GLN A 213 13.37 -35.48 -26.52
C GLN A 213 13.45 -34.53 -27.73
N LEU A 214 13.78 -33.26 -27.49
CA LEU A 214 13.84 -32.21 -28.51
C LEU A 214 15.28 -31.86 -28.96
N GLY A 215 16.29 -32.46 -28.33
CA GLY A 215 17.71 -32.39 -28.71
C GLY A 215 18.22 -33.72 -29.24
#